data_AF-A0A940WCC3-F1
#
_entry.id   AF-A0A940WCC3-F1
#
_cell.length_a   1.000
_cell.length_b   1.000
_cell.length_c   1.000
_cell.angle_alpha   90.00
_cell.angle_beta   90.00
_cell.angle_gamma   90.00
#
_symmetry.space_group_name_H-M   'P 1'
#
loop_
_entity.id
_entity.type
_entity.pdbx_description
1 polymer ?
#
loop_
_entity_poly.entity_id
_entity_poly.type
_entity_poly.pdbx_seq_one_letter_code
_entity_poly.pdbx_strand_id
1 'polypeptide(L)' 'MNVDLLYGRKTLTVRLPDDLRVTMIGKHPMDPVREPSRAVKEALENPVGSPPLSEMARGR' A
#
# COMPACT_ATOMS: atom_id res chain seq x y z
N MET A 1 -19.66 1.47 19.31
CA MET A 1 -18.97 1.65 17.99
C MET A 1 -18.70 0.30 17.30
N ASN A 2 -18.74 0.20 15.97
CA ASN A 2 -18.32 -1.01 15.22
C ASN A 2 -17.03 -0.73 14.45
N VAL A 3 -16.04 -1.63 14.55
CA VAL A 3 -14.75 -1.52 13.86
C VAL A 3 -14.47 -2.80 13.08
N ASP A 4 -14.11 -2.63 11.81
CA ASP A 4 -13.79 -3.74 10.92
C ASP A 4 -12.28 -4.03 10.94
N LEU A 5 -11.92 -5.26 11.28
CA LEU A 5 -10.55 -5.75 11.32
C LEU A 5 -10.31 -6.79 10.22
N LEU A 6 -9.20 -6.67 9.51
CA LEU A 6 -8.76 -7.72 8.59
C LEU A 6 -8.41 -8.98 9.39
N TYR A 7 -9.09 -10.09 9.10
CA TYR A 7 -8.94 -11.34 9.83
C TYR A 7 -8.93 -12.54 8.87
N GLY A 8 -7.72 -13.02 8.56
CA GLY A 8 -7.52 -14.07 7.56
C GLY A 8 -7.94 -13.60 6.16
N ARG A 9 -8.89 -14.30 5.56
CA ARG A 9 -9.45 -13.96 4.23
C ARG A 9 -10.73 -13.11 4.31
N LYS A 10 -11.15 -12.70 5.50
CA LYS A 10 -12.41 -11.99 5.76
C LYS A 10 -12.17 -10.78 6.65
N THR A 11 -13.25 -10.09 6.95
CA THR A 11 -13.31 -9.02 7.94
C THR A 11 -14.03 -9.53 9.18
N LEU A 12 -13.51 -9.17 10.35
CA LEU A 12 -14.18 -9.33 11.64
C LEU A 12 -14.67 -7.97 12.11
N THR A 13 -15.98 -7.82 12.29
CA THR A 13 -16.55 -6.63 12.91
C THR A 13 -16.53 -6.78 14.42
N VAL A 14 -15.85 -5.86 15.10
CA VAL A 14 -15.77 -5.80 16.57
C VAL A 14 -16.68 -4.67 17.06
N ARG A 15 -17.60 -5.02 17.96
CA ARG A 15 -18.44 -4.04 18.66
C ARG A 15 -17.74 -3.61 19.95
N LEU A 16 -17.43 -2.33 20.05
CA LEU A 16 -16.83 -1.71 21.23
C LEU A 16 -17.93 -1.05 22.08
N PRO A 17 -17.88 -1.21 23.43
CA PRO A 17 -18.72 -0.47 24.35
C PRO A 17 -18.62 1.05 24.15
N ASP A 18 -19.72 1.75 24.42
CA ASP A 18 -19.83 3.18 24.12
C ASP A 18 -19.19 4.09 25.20
N ASP A 19 -18.83 3.53 26.36
CA ASP A 19 -18.11 4.20 27.45
C ASP A 19 -16.59 4.26 27.22
N LEU A 20 -16.09 3.58 26.19
CA LEU A 20 -14.67 3.60 25.83
C LEU A 20 -14.31 4.85 25.02
N ARG A 21 -13.20 5.49 25.38
CA ARG A 21 -12.56 6.50 24.53
C ARG A 21 -11.74 5.83 23.43
N VAL A 22 -12.38 5.53 22.31
CA VAL A 22 -11.75 4.84 21.17
C VAL A 22 -10.97 5.83 20.30
N THR A 23 -9.76 5.44 19.89
CA THR A 23 -8.97 6.14 18.85
C THR A 23 -8.68 5.19 17.70
N MET A 24 -9.10 5.54 16.49
CA MET A 24 -8.80 4.74 15.30
C MET A 24 -7.49 5.21 14.67
N ILE A 25 -6.48 4.34 14.64
CA ILE A 25 -5.21 4.59 13.96
C ILE A 25 -5.23 3.78 12.67
N GLY A 26 -5.42 4.47 11.54
CA GLY A 26 -5.47 3.87 10.21
C GLY A 26 -4.54 4.58 9.24
N LYS A 27 -4.15 3.88 8.17
CA LYS A 27 -3.44 4.53 7.05
C LYS A 27 -4.37 5.55 6.39
N HIS A 28 -3.78 6.62 5.84
CA HIS A 28 -4.52 7.48 4.92
C HIS A 28 -4.99 6.65 3.71
N PRO A 29 -6.19 6.90 3.16
CA PRO A 29 -6.61 6.30 1.91
C PRO A 29 -5.54 6.51 0.84
N MET A 30 -5.15 5.43 0.16
CA MET A 30 -4.26 5.49 -0.99
C MET A 30 -5.01 4.88 -2.15
N ASP A 31 -5.25 5.68 -3.18
CA ASP A 31 -5.88 5.18 -4.38
C ASP A 31 -4.94 4.19 -5.07
N PRO A 32 -5.44 3.01 -5.49
CA PRO A 32 -4.64 2.06 -6.23
C PRO A 32 -4.09 2.68 -7.52
N VAL A 33 -2.84 2.38 -7.83
CA VAL A 33 -2.23 2.76 -9.10
C VAL A 33 -3.01 2.11 -10.24
N ARG A 34 -3.49 2.93 -11.18
CA ARG A 34 -4.38 2.50 -12.28
C ARG A 34 -3.75 1.45 -13.20
N GLU A 35 -2.47 1.60 -13.52
CA GLU A 35 -1.73 0.71 -14.42
C GLU A 35 -0.45 0.22 -13.74
N PRO A 36 -0.53 -0.77 -12.82
CA PRO A 36 0.59 -1.16 -11.98
C PRO A 36 1.84 -1.56 -12.79
N SER A 37 1.67 -2.35 -13.84
CA SER A 37 2.78 -2.79 -14.70
C SER A 37 3.48 -1.63 -15.40
N ARG A 38 2.71 -0.62 -15.85
CA ARG A 38 3.27 0.58 -16.49
C ARG A 38 4.06 1.41 -15.47
N ALA A 39 3.50 1.60 -14.28
CA ALA A 39 4.16 2.35 -13.21
C ALA A 39 5.50 1.71 -12.78
N VAL A 40 5.55 0.38 -12.68
CA VAL A 40 6.81 -0.32 -12.39
C VAL A 40 7.83 -0.11 -13.51
N LYS A 41 7.42 -0.25 -14.78
CA LYS A 41 8.32 -0.03 -15.92
C LYS A 41 8.88 1.40 -15.93
N GLU A 42 8.02 2.39 -15.73
CA GLU A 42 8.39 3.80 -15.68
C GLU A 42 9.39 4.11 -14.57
N ALA A 43 9.23 3.50 -13.39
CA ALA A 43 10.17 3.65 -12.27
C ALA A 43 11.55 3.04 -12.55
N LEU A 44 11.62 1.95 -13.32
CA LEU A 44 12.89 1.33 -13.72
C LEU A 44 13.61 2.13 -14.82
N GLU A 45 12.85 2.79 -15.69
CA GLU A 45 13.36 3.67 -16.74
C GLU A 45 13.80 5.03 -16.19
N ASN A 46 13.15 5.52 -15.12
CA ASN A 46 13.42 6.83 -14.50
C ASN A 46 13.74 6.68 -12.99
N PRO A 47 14.89 6.08 -12.64
CA PRO A 47 15.25 5.83 -11.25
C PRO A 47 15.61 7.11 -10.47
N VAL A 48 15.47 7.05 -9.15
CA VAL A 48 15.89 8.13 -8.25
C VAL A 48 17.31 7.86 -7.75
N GLY A 49 18.27 8.66 -8.21
CA GLY A 49 19.64 8.64 -7.68
C GLY A 49 20.56 7.54 -8.24
N SER A 50 20.21 6.93 -9.38
CA SER A 50 21.08 5.97 -10.10
C SER A 50 20.89 6.07 -11.62
N PRO A 51 21.75 5.44 -12.44
CA PRO A 51 21.44 5.17 -13.84
C PRO A 51 20.27 4.17 -14.00
N PRO A 52 19.58 4.15 -15.15
CA PRO A 52 18.54 3.16 -15.47
C PRO A 52 19.05 1.71 -15.35
N LEU A 53 18.14 0.79 -14.97
CA LEU A 53 18.49 -0.62 -14.80
C LEU A 53 19.08 -1.23 -16.07
N SER A 54 18.56 -0.86 -17.24
CA SER A 54 19.04 -1.32 -18.54
C SER A 54 20.48 -0.95 -18.84
N GLU A 55 20.97 0.19 -18.33
CA GLU A 55 22.36 0.61 -18.46
C GLU A 55 23.25 -0.21 -17.53
N MET A 56 22.83 -0.37 -16.28
CA MET A 56 23.60 -1.13 -15.27
C MET A 56 23.71 -2.62 -15.62
N ALA A 57 22.72 -3.18 -16.29
CA ALA A 57 22.69 -4.59 -16.70
C ALA A 57 23.48 -4.87 -17.99
N ARG A 58 23.98 -3.84 -18.69
CA ARG A 58 24.66 -4.02 -19.97
C ARG A 58 26.00 -4.75 -19.78
N GLY A 59 26.20 -5.86 -20.50
CA GLY A 59 27.44 -6.64 -20.45
C GLY A 59 27.46 -7.75 -19.41
N ARG A 60 26.31 -8.08 -18.82
CA ARG A 60 26.05 -9.33 -18.10
C ARG A 60 25.13 -10.24 -18.91
#